data_AF-A0A840N1F0-F1
#
_entry.id   AF-A0A840N1F0-F1
#
_cell.length_a   1.000
_cell.length_b   1.000
_cell.length_c   1.000
_cell.angle_alpha   90.00
_cell.angle_beta   90.00
_cell.angle_gamma   90.00
#
_symmetry.space_group_name_H-M   'P 1'
#
loop_
_entity.id
_entity.type
_entity.pdbx_description
1 polymer ?
#
loop_
_entity_poly.entity_id
_entity_poly.type
_entity_poly.pdbx_seq_one_letter_code
_entity_poly.pdbx_strand_id
1 'polypeptide(L)'
;MLAELGLHYCVLLIDITKDDQFRPEFPKISPNNRIPAIIDHDGPVRRGFPIFETGAILHYLAEKTGKLLPGGRTMTIEVGTDRS
;
A
#
# COMPACT_ATOMS: atom_id res chain seq x y z
N MET A 1 2.57 1.66 12.11
CA MET A 1 2.86 0.35 11.50
C MET A 1 4.32 0.21 11.07
N LEU A 2 4.83 0.97 10.10
CA LEU A 2 6.22 0.83 9.63
C LEU A 2 7.27 0.90 10.77
N ALA A 3 7.15 1.91 11.64
CA ALA A 3 8.00 2.05 12.82
C ALA A 3 7.86 0.88 13.82
N GLU A 4 6.62 0.46 14.12
CA GLU A 4 6.33 -0.68 15.00
C GLU A 4 6.95 -2.00 14.48
N LEU A 5 7.05 -2.14 13.16
CA LEU A 5 7.65 -3.31 12.53
C LEU A 5 9.18 -3.24 12.46
N GLY A 6 9.78 -2.08 12.78
CA GLY A 6 11.22 -1.82 12.69
C GLY A 6 11.73 -1.78 11.24
N LEU A 7 10.86 -1.44 10.28
CA LEU A 7 11.25 -1.39 8.87
C LEU A 7 12.00 -0.09 8.57
N HIS A 8 12.99 -0.17 7.68
CA HIS A 8 13.59 1.03 7.10
C HIS A 8 12.63 1.64 6.09
N TYR A 9 12.39 2.95 6.19
CA TYR A 9 11.53 3.68 5.26
C TYR A 9 12.04 5.11 5.09
N CYS A 10 11.72 5.69 3.93
CA CYS A 10 11.85 7.12 3.68
C CYS A 10 10.43 7.71 3.57
N VAL A 11 10.21 8.88 4.17
CA VAL A 11 8.94 9.60 4.08
C VAL A 11 9.04 10.62 2.95
N LEU A 12 8.15 10.50 1.97
CA LEU A 12 7.91 11.53 0.97
C LEU A 12 6.62 12.26 1.36
N LEU A 13 6.75 13.56 1.64
CA LEU A 13 5.61 14.40 1.98
C LEU A 13 4.81 14.74 0.72
N ILE A 14 3.50 14.52 0.77
CA ILE A 14 2.54 14.96 -0.23
C ILE A 14 1.69 16.05 0.41
N ASP A 15 1.83 17.29 -0.07
CA ASP A 15 1.07 18.42 0.44
C ASP A 15 -0.32 18.46 -0.18
N ILE A 16 -1.30 17.90 0.52
CA ILE A 16 -2.69 17.87 0.07
C ILE A 16 -3.33 19.26 -0.04
N THR A 17 -2.76 20.27 0.63
CA THR A 17 -3.26 21.65 0.54
C THR A 17 -2.82 22.33 -0.75
N LYS A 18 -1.85 21.74 -1.45
CA LYS A 18 -1.33 22.20 -2.75
C LYS A 18 -1.64 21.23 -3.88
N ASP A 19 -2.53 20.27 -3.65
CA ASP A 19 -2.94 19.31 -4.67
C ASP A 19 -1.80 18.42 -5.21
N ASP A 20 -0.72 18.22 -4.43
CA ASP A 20 0.44 17.41 -4.84
C ASP A 20 0.06 15.96 -5.21
N GLN A 21 -0.99 15.42 -4.60
CA GLN A 21 -1.53 14.08 -4.89
C GLN A 21 -2.09 13.95 -6.32
N PHE A 22 -2.35 15.06 -7.01
CA PHE A 22 -2.83 15.06 -8.40
C PHE A 22 -1.70 15.26 -9.41
N ARG A 23 -0.45 15.46 -8.96
CA ARG A 23 0.71 15.57 -9.84
C ARG A 23 0.94 14.25 -10.59
N PRO A 24 1.43 14.27 -11.84
CA PRO A 24 1.48 13.10 -12.73
C PRO A 24 2.23 11.87 -12.17
N GLU A 25 3.07 12.05 -11.15
CA GLU A 25 3.86 11.00 -10.53
C GLU A 25 3.06 10.18 -9.52
N PHE A 26 2.15 10.80 -8.76
CA PHE A 26 1.43 10.15 -7.66
C PHE A 26 0.32 9.17 -8.09
N PRO A 27 -0.51 9.45 -9.12
CA PRO A 27 -1.52 8.53 -9.63
C PRO A 27 -0.94 7.20 -10.14
N LYS A 28 0.35 7.18 -10.52
CA LYS A 28 1.06 5.95 -10.91
C LYS A 28 1.28 4.99 -9.72
N ILE A 29 1.20 5.51 -8.50
CA ILE A 29 1.35 4.76 -7.25
C ILE A 29 -0.03 4.50 -6.63
N SER A 30 -0.88 5.52 -6.57
CA SER A 30 -2.23 5.47 -5.99
C SER A 30 -3.25 5.98 -7.02
N PRO A 31 -3.87 5.11 -7.83
CA PRO A 31 -4.75 5.52 -8.94
C PRO A 31 -5.97 6.35 -8.53
N ASN A 32 -6.34 6.36 -7.25
CA ASN A 32 -7.42 7.18 -6.72
C ASN A 32 -6.95 8.49 -6.07
N ASN A 33 -5.66 8.83 -6.19
CA ASN A 33 -5.04 10.05 -5.66
C ASN A 33 -5.16 10.18 -4.13
N ARG A 34 -5.25 9.06 -3.41
CA ARG A 34 -5.32 9.07 -1.94
C ARG A 34 -4.03 8.62 -1.31
N ILE A 35 -3.67 9.31 -0.23
CA ILE A 35 -2.70 8.84 0.77
C ILE A 35 -3.42 7.99 1.83
N PRO A 36 -2.74 7.06 2.52
CA PRO A 36 -1.34 6.68 2.34
C PRO A 36 -1.09 5.78 1.11
N ALA A 37 0.14 5.84 0.59
CA ALA A 37 0.68 4.93 -0.41
C ALA A 37 2.15 4.66 -0.12
N ILE A 38 2.65 3.47 -0.46
CA ILE A 38 4.05 3.08 -0.28
C ILE A 38 4.61 2.45 -1.55
N ILE A 39 5.92 2.48 -1.72
CA ILE A 39 6.65 1.67 -2.69
C ILE A 39 7.61 0.79 -1.91
N ASP A 40 7.47 -0.52 -2.04
CA ASP A 40 8.45 -1.45 -1.50
C ASP A 40 9.52 -1.80 -2.54
N HIS A 41 10.74 -1.32 -2.33
CA HIS A 41 11.86 -1.58 -3.23
C HIS A 41 12.42 -3.01 -3.12
N ASP A 42 12.18 -3.68 -1.99
CA ASP A 42 12.53 -5.09 -1.78
C ASP A 42 11.33 -6.02 -2.03
N GLY A 43 10.27 -5.48 -2.65
CA GLY A 43 9.03 -6.19 -2.92
C GLY A 43 9.15 -7.19 -4.08
N PRO A 44 8.08 -7.93 -4.37
CA PRO A 44 8.08 -8.96 -5.42
C PRO A 44 8.30 -8.42 -6.84
N VAL A 45 8.20 -7.10 -7.05
CA VAL A 45 8.37 -6.44 -8.36
C VAL A 45 9.72 -5.71 -8.40
N ARG A 46 10.61 -6.10 -9.34
CA ARG A 46 12.00 -5.60 -9.47
C ARG A 46 12.16 -4.07 -9.66
N ARG A 47 11.08 -3.31 -9.87
CA ARG A 47 11.11 -1.85 -10.05
C ARG A 47 10.45 -1.07 -8.90
N GLY A 48 10.26 -1.72 -7.76
CA GLY A 48 9.46 -1.19 -6.66
C GLY A 48 8.01 -1.64 -6.79
N PHE A 49 7.45 -2.12 -5.69
CA PHE A 49 6.08 -2.62 -5.63
C PHE A 49 5.17 -1.55 -5.02
N PRO A 50 4.38 -0.82 -5.82
CA PRO A 50 3.49 0.21 -5.33
C PRO A 50 2.28 -0.42 -4.64
N ILE A 51 1.95 0.06 -3.45
CA ILE A 51 0.78 -0.39 -2.69
C ILE A 51 0.08 0.87 -2.18
N PHE A 52 -1.22 0.94 -2.43
CA PHE A 52 -2.11 1.99 -1.96
C PHE A 52 -3.29 1.34 -1.23
N GLU A 53 -4.16 2.15 -0.61
CA GLU A 53 -5.18 1.74 0.36
C GLU A 53 -4.60 1.27 1.71
N THR A 54 -5.03 1.94 2.78
CA THR A 54 -4.53 1.66 4.14
C THR A 54 -4.68 0.19 4.53
N GLY A 55 -5.83 -0.44 4.23
CA GLY A 55 -6.06 -1.85 4.56
C GLY A 55 -5.09 -2.79 3.84
N ALA A 56 -4.87 -2.57 2.54
CA ALA A 56 -3.93 -3.37 1.75
C ALA A 56 -2.48 -3.16 2.21
N ILE A 57 -2.09 -1.93 2.55
CA ILE A 57 -0.77 -1.61 3.11
C ILE A 57 -0.55 -2.36 4.43
N LEU A 58 -1.50 -2.27 5.36
CA LEU A 58 -1.38 -2.93 6.67
C LEU A 58 -1.29 -4.45 6.51
N HIS A 59 -2.16 -5.04 5.68
CA HIS A 59 -2.16 -6.47 5.41
C HIS A 59 -0.84 -6.92 4.78
N TYR A 60 -0.39 -6.21 3.73
CA TYR A 60 0.87 -6.48 3.05
C TYR A 60 2.07 -6.44 4.02
N LEU A 61 2.16 -5.41 4.86
CA LEU A 61 3.26 -5.27 5.81
C LEU A 61 3.24 -6.39 6.87
N ALA A 62 2.04 -6.79 7.29
CA ALA A 62 1.87 -7.88 8.23
C ALA A 62 2.29 -9.23 7.62
N GLU A 63 1.91 -9.50 6.36
CA GLU A 63 2.37 -10.68 5.60
C GLU A 63 3.89 -10.65 5.34
N LYS A 64 4.43 -9.52 4.87
CA LYS A 64 5.86 -9.35 4.57
C LYS A 64 6.74 -9.61 5.79
N THR A 65 6.27 -9.21 6.97
CA THR A 65 7.06 -9.32 8.21
C THR A 65 6.72 -10.56 9.05
N GLY A 66 5.64 -11.27 8.72
CA GLY A 66 5.13 -12.37 9.54
C GLY A 66 4.66 -11.93 10.93
N LYS A 67 4.35 -10.65 11.14
CA LYS A 67 3.93 -10.06 12.42
C LYS A 67 2.50 -9.55 12.32
N LEU A 68 1.83 -9.40 13.46
CA LEU A 68 0.53 -8.71 13.59
C LEU A 68 -0.66 -9.36 12.85
N LEU A 69 -0.49 -10.55 12.26
CA LEU A 69 -1.57 -11.43 11.83
C LEU A 69 -1.68 -12.60 12.83
N PRO A 70 -2.81 -12.76 13.55
CA PRO A 70 -3.04 -13.95 14.35
C PRO A 70 -3.23 -15.17 13.43
N GLY A 71 -2.33 -16.15 13.52
CA GLY A 71 -2.58 -17.55 13.12
C GLY A 71 -3.24 -17.81 11.76
N GLY A 72 -2.64 -17.37 10.65
CA GLY A 72 -2.94 -17.88 9.31
C GLY A 72 -4.24 -17.37 8.64
N ARG A 73 -4.28 -17.47 7.30
CA ARG A 73 -5.23 -16.77 6.42
C ARG A 73 -6.70 -17.01 6.80
N THR A 74 -7.43 -15.93 7.00
CA THR A 74 -8.91 -15.95 7.05
C THR A 74 -9.51 -15.31 5.81
N MET A 75 -10.10 -16.20 5.00
CA MET A 75 -11.23 -16.12 4.06
C MET A 75 -11.22 -15.23 2.80
N THR A 76 -11.58 -15.93 1.72
CA THR A 76 -12.03 -15.54 0.38
C THR A 76 -13.16 -14.50 0.35
N ILE A 77 -13.08 -13.57 -0.60
CA ILE A 77 -14.23 -12.82 -1.13
C ILE A 77 -14.16 -12.86 -2.66
N GLU A 78 -15.15 -13.49 -3.29
CA GLU A 78 -15.45 -13.29 -4.71
C GLU A 78 -16.23 -11.98 -4.85
N VAL A 79 -15.74 -11.08 -5.69
CA VAL A 79 -16.53 -9.95 -6.16
C VAL A 79 -16.84 -10.20 -7.63
N GLY A 80 -17.93 -10.93 -7.87
CA GLY A 80 -18.57 -10.92 -9.18
C GLY A 80 -19.27 -9.59 -9.37
N THR A 81 -18.86 -8.83 -10.38
CA THR A 81 -19.79 -7.91 -11.04
C THR A 81 -19.90 -8.35 -12.48
N ASP A 82 -20.78 -9.32 -12.71
CA ASP A 82 -21.40 -9.45 -14.02
C ASP A 82 -22.22 -8.19 -14.27
N ARG A 83 -21.79 -7.43 -15.27
CA ARG A 83 -22.66 -6.58 -16.06
C ARG A 83 -22.19 -6.77 -17.49
N SER A 84 -22.83 -7.71 -18.17
CA SER A 84 -23.24 -7.66 -19.59
C SER A 84 -22.33 -6.88 -20.54
#